data_AF-A0A927A573-F1
#
_entry.id   AF-A0A927A573-F1
#
_cell.length_a   1.000
_cell.length_b   1.000
_cell.length_c   1.000
_cell.angle_alpha   90.00
_cell.angle_beta   90.00
_cell.angle_gamma   90.00
#
_symmetry.space_group_name_H-M   'P 1'
#
loop_
_entity.id
_entity.type
_entity.pdbx_description
1 polymer ?
#
loop_
_entity_poly.entity_id
_entity_poly.type
_entity_poly.pdbx_seq_one_letter_code
_entity_poly.pdbx_strand_id
1 'polypeptide(L)'
;MMKDNAIIESFIEVLKDSEYPLAAETIADLYQLDKTLSNLQNQPIKLGAEAIIAWCKEHPEVRDVVRYNYNNNREIQTAGSGESASTETTLVNHYPRIKEAIKNCQNPPNPPADSTTNNSNNNP
;
A
#
# COMPACT_ATOMS: atom_id res chain seq x y z
N MET A 1 -15.80 8.22 11.81
CA MET A 1 -15.11 8.21 10.50
C MET A 1 -13.73 7.50 10.55
N MET A 2 -13.51 6.51 11.42
CA MET A 2 -12.23 5.77 11.52
C MET A 2 -12.01 4.73 10.40
N LYS A 3 -13.03 4.39 9.62
CA LYS A 3 -12.95 3.30 8.64
C LYS A 3 -12.13 3.68 7.40
N ASP A 4 -12.23 4.92 6.95
CA ASP A 4 -11.60 5.36 5.69
C ASP A 4 -10.07 5.44 5.82
N ASN A 5 -9.60 5.94 6.97
CA ASN A 5 -8.17 5.98 7.28
C ASN A 5 -7.58 4.56 7.40
N ALA A 6 -8.27 3.66 8.11
CA ALA A 6 -7.83 2.28 8.25
C ALA A 6 -7.76 1.54 6.90
N ILE A 7 -8.63 1.86 5.93
CA ILE A 7 -8.56 1.31 4.57
C ILE A 7 -7.30 1.78 3.86
N ILE A 8 -6.98 3.08 3.92
CA ILE A 8 -5.78 3.64 3.29
C ILE A 8 -4.51 3.06 3.93
N GLU A 9 -4.45 2.98 5.26
CA GLU A 9 -3.29 2.43 5.96
C GLU A 9 -3.10 0.94 5.63
N SER A 10 -4.18 0.15 5.62
CA SER A 10 -4.11 -1.27 5.24
C SER A 10 -3.64 -1.45 3.79
N PHE A 11 -4.06 -0.56 2.89
CA PHE A 11 -3.60 -0.57 1.50
C PHE A 11 -2.11 -0.26 1.39
N ILE A 12 -1.61 0.74 2.14
CA ILE A 12 -0.19 1.07 2.21
C ILE A 12 0.63 -0.13 2.72
N GLU A 13 0.13 -0.85 3.72
CA GLU A 13 0.79 -2.06 4.25
C GLU A 13 0.92 -3.14 3.19
N VAL A 14 -0.14 -3.42 2.42
CA VAL A 14 -0.08 -4.41 1.32
C VAL A 14 0.95 -4.02 0.28
N LEU A 15 1.05 -2.74 -0.08
CA LEU A 15 2.04 -2.28 -1.05
C LEU A 15 3.48 -2.32 -0.54
N LYS A 16 3.67 -2.31 0.79
CA LYS A 16 4.98 -2.42 1.45
C LYS A 16 5.38 -3.86 1.75
N ASP A 17 4.43 -4.79 1.67
CA ASP A 17 4.65 -6.19 2.00
C ASP A 17 5.40 -6.90 0.85
N SER A 18 6.69 -7.08 1.06
CA SER A 18 7.56 -7.82 0.12
C SER A 18 7.22 -9.32 0.05
N GLU A 19 6.48 -9.87 1.01
CA GLU A 19 6.03 -11.27 1.01
C GLU A 19 4.80 -11.46 0.10
N TYR A 20 4.18 -10.36 -0.36
CA TYR A 20 3.04 -10.38 -1.28
C TYR A 20 3.37 -9.76 -2.64
N PRO A 21 4.03 -10.51 -3.55
CA PRO A 21 4.38 -9.99 -4.87
C PRO A 21 3.12 -9.75 -5.72
N LEU A 22 2.90 -8.50 -6.12
CA LEU A 22 1.82 -8.11 -7.01
C LEU A 22 2.13 -8.50 -8.46
N ALA A 23 1.07 -8.85 -9.21
CA ALA A 23 1.19 -9.11 -10.64
C ALA A 23 1.58 -7.82 -11.40
N ALA A 24 2.29 -7.97 -12.52
CA ALA A 24 2.74 -6.82 -13.32
C ALA A 24 1.58 -5.96 -13.85
N GLU A 25 0.42 -6.57 -14.15
CA GLU A 25 -0.80 -5.86 -14.53
C GLU A 25 -1.32 -4.99 -13.37
N THR A 26 -1.37 -5.55 -12.17
CA THR A 26 -1.77 -4.85 -10.94
C THR A 26 -0.81 -3.69 -10.65
N ILE A 27 0.50 -3.88 -10.84
CA ILE A 27 1.51 -2.83 -10.67
C ILE A 27 1.32 -1.70 -11.70
N ALA A 28 0.95 -2.03 -12.94
CA ALA A 28 0.68 -1.03 -13.97
C ALA A 28 -0.56 -0.19 -13.64
N ASP A 29 -1.61 -0.83 -13.12
CA ASP A 29 -2.85 -0.14 -12.75
C ASP A 29 -2.71 0.71 -11.48
N LEU A 30 -1.73 0.41 -10.60
CA LEU A 30 -1.37 1.31 -9.50
C LEU A 30 -0.97 2.71 -9.98
N TYR A 31 -0.42 2.85 -11.19
CA TYR A 31 -0.11 4.18 -11.75
C TYR A 31 -1.37 5.01 -12.00
N GLN A 32 -2.44 4.37 -12.48
CA GLN A 32 -3.72 5.05 -12.69
C GLN A 32 -4.37 5.42 -11.36
N LEU A 33 -4.23 4.55 -10.35
CA LEU A 33 -4.68 4.83 -8.99
C LEU A 33 -3.91 6.00 -8.37
N ASP A 34 -2.58 6.04 -8.48
CA ASP A 34 -1.77 7.17 -7.99
C ASP A 34 -2.23 8.50 -8.60
N LYS A 35 -2.45 8.54 -9.91
CA LYS A 35 -2.95 9.74 -10.60
C LYS A 35 -4.33 10.16 -10.09
N THR A 36 -5.21 9.19 -9.84
CA THR A 36 -6.54 9.45 -9.29
C THR A 36 -6.44 10.03 -7.88
N LEU A 37 -5.63 9.43 -7.01
CA LEU A 37 -5.41 9.89 -5.64
C LEU A 37 -4.72 11.26 -5.57
N SER A 38 -3.81 11.54 -6.52
CA SER A 38 -3.17 12.85 -6.65
C SER A 38 -4.18 13.97 -6.91
N ASN A 39 -5.16 13.73 -7.79
CA ASN A 39 -6.24 14.68 -8.06
C ASN A 39 -7.18 14.85 -6.85
N LEU A 40 -7.26 13.84 -5.99
CA LEU A 40 -8.06 13.84 -4.77
C LEU A 40 -7.28 14.34 -3.54
N GLN A 41 -6.02 14.76 -3.67
CA GLN A 41 -5.18 15.10 -2.51
C GLN A 41 -5.81 16.18 -1.61
N ASN A 42 -6.53 17.15 -2.18
CA ASN A 42 -7.18 18.23 -1.44
C ASN A 42 -8.65 17.91 -1.09
N GLN A 43 -9.10 16.69 -1.36
CA GLN A 43 -10.44 16.23 -1.09
C GLN A 43 -10.52 15.47 0.24
N PRO A 44 -11.73 15.27 0.80
CA PRO A 44 -11.92 14.47 1.99
C PRO A 44 -11.36 13.06 1.81
N ILE A 45 -10.75 12.50 2.87
CA ILE A 45 -10.16 11.14 2.88
C ILE A 45 -11.12 10.07 2.37
N LYS A 46 -12.42 10.26 2.60
CA LYS A 46 -13.48 9.38 2.13
C LYS A 46 -13.38 9.13 0.62
N LEU A 47 -13.14 10.16 -0.19
CA LEU A 47 -13.03 10.00 -1.65
C LEU A 47 -11.78 9.20 -2.02
N GLY A 48 -10.67 9.37 -1.29
CA GLY A 48 -9.47 8.55 -1.47
C GLY A 48 -9.70 7.09 -1.11
N ALA A 49 -10.38 6.82 0.01
CA ALA A 49 -10.74 5.46 0.41
C ALA A 49 -11.72 4.82 -0.58
N GLU A 50 -12.72 5.56 -1.07
CA GLU A 50 -13.66 5.07 -2.10
C GLU A 50 -12.93 4.73 -3.41
N ALA A 51 -11.95 5.54 -3.83
CA ALA A 51 -11.13 5.23 -5.00
C ALA A 51 -10.31 3.94 -4.82
N ILE A 52 -9.69 3.74 -3.64
CA ILE A 52 -8.95 2.51 -3.33
C ILE A 52 -9.89 1.30 -3.29
N ILE A 53 -11.08 1.44 -2.69
CA ILE A 53 -12.08 0.36 -2.64
C ILE A 53 -12.55 0.00 -4.06
N ALA A 54 -12.79 1.00 -4.92
CA ALA A 54 -13.18 0.78 -6.30
C ALA A 54 -12.10 0.00 -7.06
N TRP A 55 -10.85 0.44 -6.94
CA TRP A 55 -9.70 -0.23 -7.56
C TRP A 55 -9.51 -1.66 -7.03
N CYS A 56 -9.64 -1.89 -5.72
CA CYS A 56 -9.56 -3.23 -5.14
C CYS A 56 -10.66 -4.18 -5.67
N LYS A 57 -11.79 -3.69 -6.19
CA LYS A 57 -12.79 -4.57 -6.81
C LYS A 57 -12.30 -5.17 -8.13
N GLU A 58 -11.42 -4.47 -8.82
CA GLU A 58 -10.80 -4.91 -10.07
C GLU A 58 -9.61 -5.84 -9.82
N HIS A 59 -8.97 -5.72 -8.63
CA HIS A 59 -7.82 -6.54 -8.19
C HIS A 59 -8.16 -7.35 -6.92
N PRO A 60 -8.89 -8.49 -7.05
CA PRO A 60 -9.33 -9.28 -5.89
C PRO A 60 -8.18 -9.79 -5.02
N GLU A 61 -7.01 -10.05 -5.61
CA GLU A 61 -5.80 -10.44 -4.90
C GLU A 61 -5.33 -9.36 -3.93
N VAL A 62 -5.45 -8.07 -4.27
CA VAL A 62 -5.11 -6.98 -3.35
C VAL A 62 -6.23 -6.80 -2.32
N ARG A 63 -7.49 -6.87 -2.76
CA ARG A 63 -8.66 -6.72 -1.89
C ARG A 63 -8.64 -7.65 -0.70
N ASP A 64 -8.35 -8.93 -0.90
CA ASP A 64 -8.39 -9.92 0.17
C ASP A 64 -7.28 -9.69 1.21
N VAL A 65 -6.08 -9.27 0.79
CA VAL A 65 -5.00 -8.91 1.72
C VAL A 65 -5.29 -7.58 2.42
N VAL A 66 -5.81 -6.57 1.72
CA VAL A 66 -6.25 -5.31 2.33
C VAL A 66 -7.32 -5.59 3.38
N ARG A 67 -8.26 -6.50 3.11
CA ARG A 67 -9.30 -6.89 4.06
C ARG A 67 -8.73 -7.62 5.28
N TYR A 68 -7.75 -8.49 5.07
CA TYR A 68 -7.04 -9.18 6.15
C TYR A 68 -6.29 -8.17 7.05
N ASN A 69 -5.50 -7.27 6.46
CA ASN A 69 -4.80 -6.22 7.19
C ASN A 69 -5.76 -5.24 7.88
N TYR A 70 -6.86 -4.89 7.24
CA TYR A 70 -7.89 -4.04 7.84
C TYR A 70 -8.49 -4.65 9.11
N ASN A 71 -8.79 -5.95 9.09
CA ASN A 71 -9.32 -6.64 10.25
C ASN A 71 -8.28 -6.71 11.39
N ASN A 72 -7.01 -6.98 11.07
CA ASN A 72 -5.91 -6.97 12.05
C ASN A 72 -5.68 -5.58 12.66
N ASN A 73 -5.62 -4.53 11.84
CA ASN A 73 -5.49 -3.14 12.30
C ASN A 73 -6.67 -2.72 13.18
N ARG A 74 -7.88 -3.22 12.88
CA ARG A 74 -9.07 -2.94 13.69
C ARG A 74 -9.00 -3.61 15.06
N GLU A 75 -8.51 -4.85 15.16
CA GLU A 75 -8.29 -5.51 16.45
C GLU A 75 -7.27 -4.77 17.31
N ILE A 76 -6.18 -4.27 16.72
CA ILE A 76 -5.14 -3.50 17.42
C ILE A 76 -5.68 -2.15 17.90
N GLN A 77 -6.44 -1.42 17.06
CA GLN A 77 -7.07 -0.15 17.46
C GLN A 77 -8.18 -0.32 18.51
N THR A 78 -8.83 -1.48 18.59
CA THR A 78 -9.77 -1.76 19.69
C THR A 78 -9.08 -2.06 21.02
N ALA A 79 -7.79 -2.41 21.02
CA ALA A 79 -7.04 -2.80 22.21
C ALA A 79 -6.23 -1.65 22.84
N GLY A 80 -6.01 -0.53 22.13
CA GLY A 80 -5.21 0.57 22.63
C GLY A 80 -5.63 1.94 22.10
N SER A 81 -5.84 2.86 23.03
CA SER A 81 -5.91 4.31 22.84
C SER A 81 -7.13 4.90 22.15
N GLY A 82 -7.88 5.68 22.93
CA GLY A 82 -8.71 6.74 22.41
C GLY A 82 -7.84 7.81 21.76
N GLU A 83 -7.89 7.90 20.44
CA GLU A 83 -7.39 9.06 19.71
C GLU A 83 -8.46 9.57 18.75
N SER A 84 -9.17 10.59 19.24
CA SER A 84 -9.78 11.72 18.53
C SER A 84 -10.46 11.45 17.18
N ALA A 85 -11.78 11.26 17.26
CA ALA A 85 -12.70 11.09 16.14
C ALA A 85 -12.97 12.35 15.27
N SER A 86 -12.13 13.39 15.27
CA SER A 86 -12.56 14.72 14.77
C SER A 86 -11.51 15.55 14.02
N THR A 87 -10.62 14.93 13.25
CA THR A 87 -9.91 15.65 12.18
C THR A 87 -10.38 15.09 10.85
N GLU A 88 -11.18 15.90 10.14
CA GLU A 88 -11.40 15.71 8.70
C GLU A 88 -10.02 15.82 8.04
N THR A 89 -9.37 14.67 7.93
CA THR A 89 -7.97 14.55 7.53
C THR A 89 -7.99 14.50 6.03
N THR A 90 -7.80 15.63 5.36
CA THR A 90 -7.70 15.65 3.89
C THR A 90 -6.68 14.62 3.40
N LEU A 91 -6.91 14.01 2.23
CA LEU A 91 -6.06 12.95 1.68
C LEU A 91 -4.58 13.33 1.59
N VAL A 92 -4.27 14.63 1.50
CA VAL A 92 -2.92 15.23 1.46
C VAL A 92 -1.98 14.69 2.55
N ASN A 93 -2.48 14.33 3.73
CA ASN A 93 -1.64 13.80 4.81
C ASN A 93 -1.19 12.35 4.56
N HIS A 94 -1.98 11.58 3.82
CA HIS A 94 -1.70 10.17 3.53
C HIS A 94 -1.08 9.96 2.15
N TYR A 95 -1.39 10.83 1.19
CA TYR A 95 -0.92 10.73 -0.19
C TYR A 95 0.60 10.53 -0.34
N PRO A 96 1.49 11.23 0.42
CA PRO A 96 2.93 10.99 0.36
C PRO A 96 3.32 9.54 0.70
N ARG A 97 2.66 8.93 1.70
CA ARG A 97 2.91 7.55 2.13
C ARG A 97 2.40 6.54 1.11
N ILE A 98 1.25 6.81 0.49
CA ILE A 98 0.71 5.99 -0.62
C ILE A 98 1.66 6.03 -1.81
N LYS A 99 2.09 7.23 -2.22
CA LYS A 99 3.00 7.43 -3.35
C LYS A 99 4.34 6.71 -3.15
N GLU A 100 4.89 6.77 -1.94
CA GLU A 100 6.12 6.05 -1.60
C GLU A 100 5.93 4.53 -1.70
N ALA A 101 4.82 4.00 -1.18
CA ALA A 101 4.53 2.57 -1.24
C ALA A 101 4.35 2.08 -2.69
N ILE A 102 3.63 2.83 -3.54
CA ILE A 102 3.49 2.52 -4.96
C ILE A 102 4.87 2.53 -5.66
N LYS A 103 5.70 3.54 -5.37
CA LYS A 103 7.05 3.64 -5.96
C LYS A 103 7.93 2.46 -5.56
N ASN A 104 7.88 2.02 -4.30
CA ASN A 104 8.64 0.88 -3.81
C ASN A 104 8.14 -0.45 -4.40
N CYS A 105 6.84 -0.57 -4.64
CA CYS A 105 6.26 -1.72 -5.32
C CYS A 105 6.68 -1.77 -6.81
N GLN A 106 6.74 -0.62 -7.48
CA GLN A 106 7.17 -0.50 -8.88
C GLN A 106 8.67 -0.65 -9.10
N ASN A 107 9.47 -0.23 -8.12
CA ASN A 107 10.92 -0.42 -8.10
C ASN A 107 11.28 -1.13 -6.79
N PRO A 108 11.05 -2.45 -6.69
CA PRO A 108 11.52 -3.19 -5.53
C PRO A 108 13.01 -2.88 -5.38
N PRO A 109 13.49 -2.50 -4.17
CA PRO A 109 14.92 -2.34 -3.97
C PRO A 109 15.56 -3.65 -4.42
N ASN A 110 16.47 -3.58 -5.40
CA ASN A 110 17.18 -4.75 -5.90
C ASN A 110 17.57 -5.62 -4.69
N PRO A 111 17.33 -6.94 -4.72
CA PRO A 111 17.90 -7.80 -3.69
C PRO A 111 19.39 -7.47 -3.62
N PRO A 112 19.99 -7.38 -2.41
CA PRO A 112 21.44 -7.21 -2.32
C PRO A 112 22.05 -8.28 -3.20
N ALA A 113 22.88 -7.87 -4.16
CA ALA A 113 23.51 -8.77 -5.12
C ALA A 113 24.22 -9.85 -4.32
N ASP A 114 23.59 -11.03 -4.26
CA ASP A 114 24.19 -12.22 -3.71
C ASP A 114 25.47 -12.43 -4.51
N SER A 115 26.60 -12.24 -3.84
CA SER A 115 27.93 -12.32 -4.40
C SER A 115 28.25 -13.77 -4.72
N THR A 116 27.61 -14.34 -5.73
CA THR A 116 28.03 -15.60 -6.33
C THR A 116 29.08 -15.28 -7.38
N THR A 117 30.30 -14.98 -6.94
CA THR A 117 31.47 -15.23 -7.80
C THR A 117 32.01 -16.60 -7.44
N ASN A 118 31.48 -17.54 -8.22
CA ASN A 118 31.92 -18.88 -8.49
C ASN A 118 33.45 -19.04 -8.38
N ASN A 119 33.92 -19.64 -7.29
CA ASN A 119 35.31 -20.07 -7.15
C ASN A 119 35.45 -21.43 -7.85
N SER A 120 35.53 -21.41 -9.18
CA SER A 120 35.93 -22.57 -9.98
C SER A 120 37.39 -22.40 -10.38
N ASN A 121 38.23 -23.18 -9.70
CA ASN A 121 39.62 -23.47 -10.01
C ASN A 121 39.88 -23.62 -11.51
N ASN A 122 41.01 -23.13 -12.00
CA ASN A 122 41.86 -23.89 -12.93
C ASN A 122 43.30 -23.36 -12.92
N ASN A 123 44.14 -24.12 -12.23
CA ASN A 123 45.58 -24.21 -12.42
C ASN A 123 45.84 -25.27 -13.49
N PRO A 124 46.71 -25.01 -14.46
CA PRO A 124 47.96 -25.78 -14.47
C PRO A 124 49.23 -24.94 -14.63
#